data_AF-A0A7C9VBA7-F1
#
_entry.id   AF-A0A7C9VBA7-F1
#
_cell.length_a   1.000
_cell.length_b   1.000
_cell.length_c   1.000
_cell.angle_alpha   90.00
_cell.angle_beta   90.00
_cell.angle_gamma   90.00
#
_symmetry.space_group_name_H-M   'P 1'
#
loop_
_entity.id
_entity.type
_entity.pdbx_description
1 polymer ?
#
loop_
_entity_poly.entity_id
_entity_poly.type
_entity_poly.pdbx_seq_one_letter_code
_entity_poly.pdbx_strand_id
1 'polypeptide(L)'
;TKTDRRFSNGMLAIFIDPKVVDPAHFFDGEVARYIAYFKDSKLAQGHDAVLIPGEPEAATRAERTKNGVPLTDETWNSIAATARSLGIGEDAIANATG
;
A
#
# COMPACT_ATOMS: atom_id res chain seq x y z
N THR A 1 22.26 -1.65 26.77
CA THR A 1 21.85 -1.02 25.49
C THR A 1 20.92 0.13 25.84
N LYS A 2 21.22 1.39 25.47
CA LYS A 2 20.43 2.56 25.93
C LYS A 2 19.00 2.50 25.37
N THR A 3 18.01 2.46 26.27
CA THR A 3 16.58 2.28 26.02
C THR A 3 15.82 3.54 25.60
N ASP A 4 16.52 4.68 25.41
CA ASP A 4 15.92 6.02 25.20
C ASP A 4 16.42 6.71 23.92
N ARG A 5 16.67 5.95 22.85
CA ARG A 5 17.01 6.54 21.55
C ARG A 5 15.72 6.89 20.80
N ARG A 6 15.42 8.19 20.70
CA ARG A 6 14.34 8.70 19.82
C ARG A 6 14.51 8.13 18.41
N PHE A 7 13.49 7.41 17.94
CA PHE A 7 13.42 6.99 16.54
C PHE A 7 13.39 8.25 15.67
N SER A 8 14.33 8.35 14.75
CA SER A 8 14.40 9.46 13.79
C SER A 8 14.51 8.83 12.41
N ASN A 9 13.55 9.14 11.54
CA ASN A 9 13.59 8.71 10.16
C ASN A 9 14.14 9.86 9.30
N GLY A 10 15.22 9.60 8.56
CA GLY A 10 15.73 10.53 7.55
C GLY A 10 15.18 10.10 6.19
N MET A 11 14.43 10.98 5.53
CA MET A 11 13.89 10.71 4.21
C MET A 11 14.50 11.68 3.18
N LEU A 12 15.15 11.14 2.16
CA LEU A 12 15.50 11.87 0.94
C LEU A 12 14.44 11.54 -0.11
N ALA A 13 13.78 12.58 -0.63
CA ALA A 13 12.82 12.45 -1.72
C ALA A 13 13.34 13.22 -2.95
N ILE A 14 13.35 12.56 -4.10
CA ILE A 14 13.74 13.15 -5.39
C ILE A 14 12.50 13.15 -6.28
N PHE A 15 12.16 14.31 -6.82
CA PHE A 15 11.04 14.50 -7.73
C PHE A 15 11.57 14.89 -9.10
N ILE A 16 11.15 14.18 -10.14
CA ILE A 16 11.55 14.41 -11.52
C ILE A 16 10.28 14.72 -12.30
N ASP A 17 10.24 15.87 -12.96
CA ASP A 17 9.14 16.22 -13.86
C ASP A 17 9.32 15.48 -15.21
N PRO A 18 8.45 14.52 -15.57
CA PRO A 18 8.56 13.79 -16.83
C PRO A 18 8.53 14.73 -18.04
N LYS A 19 7.85 15.88 -17.96
CA LYS A 19 7.77 16.85 -19.08
C LYS A 19 9.11 17.50 -19.42
N VAL A 20 10.02 17.57 -18.45
CA VAL A 20 11.35 18.15 -18.63
C VAL A 20 12.32 17.12 -19.21
N VAL A 21 12.20 15.85 -18.81
CA VAL A 21 13.11 14.78 -19.22
C VAL A 21 12.65 14.04 -20.47
N ASP A 22 11.35 14.04 -20.76
CA ASP A 22 10.74 13.46 -21.96
C ASP A 22 9.70 14.42 -22.57
N PRO A 23 10.15 15.56 -23.13
CA PRO A 23 9.25 16.53 -23.76
C PRO A 23 8.55 16.00 -25.02
N ALA A 24 9.04 14.90 -25.60
CA ALA A 24 8.48 14.27 -26.80
C ALA A 24 7.45 13.16 -26.47
N HIS A 25 7.18 12.90 -25.19
CA HIS A 25 6.23 11.87 -24.73
C HIS A 25 6.51 10.46 -25.28
N PHE A 26 7.78 10.13 -25.51
CA PHE A 26 8.18 8.81 -26.01
C PHE A 26 8.15 7.75 -24.91
N PHE A 27 8.38 8.15 -23.66
CA PHE A 27 8.60 7.26 -22.53
C PHE A 27 7.36 6.42 -22.20
N ASP A 28 6.17 7.02 -22.23
CA ASP A 28 4.93 6.33 -21.83
C ASP A 28 4.62 5.12 -22.73
N GLY A 29 4.76 5.28 -24.05
CA GLY A 29 4.51 4.21 -25.02
C GLY A 29 5.54 3.09 -24.94
N GLU A 30 6.81 3.43 -24.77
CA GLU A 30 7.88 2.45 -24.62
C GLU A 30 7.78 1.67 -23.32
N VAL A 31 7.48 2.35 -22.20
CA VAL A 31 7.27 1.71 -20.91
C VAL A 31 6.08 0.78 -20.96
N ALA A 32 4.97 1.20 -21.58
CA ALA A 32 3.81 0.32 -21.77
C ALA A 32 4.17 -0.94 -22.58
N ARG A 33 4.92 -0.79 -23.68
CA ARG A 33 5.38 -1.92 -24.50
C ARG A 33 6.34 -2.84 -23.72
N TYR A 34 7.25 -2.26 -22.94
CA TYR A 34 8.18 -3.01 -22.11
C TYR A 34 7.46 -3.80 -21.02
N ILE A 35 6.49 -3.17 -20.34
CA ILE A 35 5.63 -3.85 -19.36
C ILE A 35 4.86 -5.00 -20.01
N ALA A 36 4.29 -4.79 -21.19
CA ALA A 36 3.56 -5.84 -21.91
C ALA A 36 4.47 -7.03 -22.24
N TYR A 37 5.66 -6.77 -22.78
CA TYR A 37 6.66 -7.80 -23.03
C TYR A 37 7.09 -8.54 -21.76
N PHE A 38 7.36 -7.80 -20.68
CA PHE A 38 7.75 -8.38 -19.40
C PHE A 38 6.66 -9.31 -18.84
N LYS A 39 5.39 -8.91 -18.96
CA LYS A 39 4.26 -9.73 -18.50
C LYS A 39 4.01 -10.99 -19.33
N ASP A 40 4.43 -11.01 -20.58
CA ASP A 40 4.34 -12.19 -21.47
C ASP A 40 5.45 -13.23 -21.19
N SER A 41 6.36 -12.95 -20.25
CA SER A 41 7.43 -13.87 -19.88
C SER A 41 6.89 -15.18 -19.30
N LYS A 42 7.62 -16.26 -19.53
CA LYS A 42 7.29 -17.59 -18.98
C LYS A 42 7.13 -17.52 -17.45
N LEU A 43 5.98 -17.98 -16.96
CA LEU A 43 5.70 -18.07 -15.53
C LEU A 43 6.62 -19.08 -14.84
N ALA A 44 7.07 -18.72 -13.64
CA ALA A 44 7.69 -19.65 -12.73
C ALA A 44 6.67 -20.69 -12.24
N GLN A 45 7.13 -21.88 -11.88
CA GLN A 45 6.26 -22.93 -11.38
C GLN A 45 5.48 -22.46 -10.14
N GLY A 46 4.16 -22.64 -10.15
CA GLY A 46 3.29 -22.26 -9.03
C GLY A 46 2.88 -20.78 -9.01
N HIS A 47 3.12 -20.02 -10.07
CA HIS A 47 2.66 -18.64 -10.22
C HIS A 47 1.67 -18.51 -11.38
N ASP A 48 0.62 -17.69 -11.19
CA ASP A 48 -0.46 -17.51 -12.16
C ASP A 48 -0.27 -16.28 -13.05
N ALA A 49 0.59 -15.33 -12.65
CA ALA A 49 0.84 -14.09 -13.39
C ALA A 49 2.22 -13.50 -13.06
N VAL A 50 2.78 -12.78 -14.03
CA VAL A 50 3.88 -11.82 -13.80
C VAL A 50 3.27 -10.47 -13.46
N LEU A 51 3.62 -9.92 -12.30
CA LEU A 51 3.10 -8.64 -11.80
C LEU A 51 4.18 -7.57 -11.83
N ILE A 52 3.80 -6.32 -12.07
CA ILE A 52 4.69 -5.16 -11.93
C ILE A 52 4.53 -4.52 -10.54
N PRO A 53 5.54 -3.77 -10.06
CA PRO A 53 5.43 -3.02 -8.81
C PRO A 53 4.17 -2.13 -8.81
N GLY A 54 3.39 -2.20 -7.73
CA GLY A 54 2.15 -1.45 -7.58
C GLY A 54 0.88 -2.23 -7.96
N GLU A 55 0.96 -3.30 -8.76
CA GLU A 55 -0.23 -4.11 -9.09
C GLU A 55 -0.80 -4.90 -7.93
N PRO A 56 0.01 -5.62 -7.12
CA PRO A 56 -0.50 -6.30 -5.93
C PRO A 56 -1.19 -5.32 -4.96
N GLU A 57 -0.62 -4.13 -4.78
CA GLU A 57 -1.16 -3.08 -3.92
C GLU A 57 -2.44 -2.48 -4.49
N ALA A 58 -2.51 -2.26 -5.80
CA ALA A 58 -3.72 -1.79 -6.48
C ALA A 58 -4.86 -2.81 -6.36
N ALA A 59 -4.57 -4.10 -6.58
CA ALA A 59 -5.53 -5.18 -6.40
C ALA A 59 -6.01 -5.28 -4.95
N THR A 60 -5.08 -5.28 -3.99
CA THR A 60 -5.39 -5.31 -2.56
C THR A 60 -6.21 -4.09 -2.14
N ARG A 61 -5.90 -2.91 -2.67
CA ARG A 61 -6.67 -1.68 -2.41
C ARG A 61 -8.07 -1.78 -2.96
N ALA A 62 -8.24 -2.22 -4.21
CA ALA A 62 -9.55 -2.38 -4.83
C ALA A 62 -10.42 -3.35 -4.04
N GLU A 63 -9.86 -4.50 -3.68
CA GLU A 63 -10.51 -5.52 -2.85
C GLU A 63 -10.92 -4.97 -1.49
N ARG A 64 -10.00 -4.36 -0.74
CA ARG A 64 -10.28 -3.84 0.60
C ARG A 64 -11.18 -2.60 0.62
N THR A 65 -11.19 -1.82 -0.46
CA THR A 65 -12.14 -0.70 -0.60
C THR A 65 -13.56 -1.23 -0.78
N LYS A 66 -13.71 -2.34 -1.51
CA LYS A 66 -15.02 -2.96 -1.79
C LYS A 66 -15.53 -3.81 -0.62
N ASN A 67 -14.65 -4.62 -0.03
CA ASN A 67 -15.02 -5.69 0.89
C ASN A 67 -14.56 -5.44 2.34
N GLY A 68 -13.94 -4.29 2.60
CA GLY A 68 -13.41 -3.93 3.92
C GLY A 68 -11.96 -4.37 4.15
N VAL A 69 -11.33 -3.79 5.17
CA VAL A 69 -9.95 -4.13 5.56
C VAL A 69 -10.01 -5.23 6.62
N PRO A 70 -9.42 -6.41 6.37
CA PRO A 70 -9.38 -7.46 7.37
C PRO A 70 -8.45 -7.04 8.53
N LEU A 71 -8.98 -7.11 9.74
CA LEU A 71 -8.24 -6.91 10.99
C LEU A 71 -8.36 -8.17 11.84
N THR A 72 -7.31 -8.49 12.59
CA THR A 72 -7.40 -9.54 13.61
C THR A 72 -8.15 -9.02 14.83
N ASP A 73 -8.80 -9.91 15.58
CA ASP A 73 -9.50 -9.56 16.83
C ASP A 73 -8.57 -8.85 17.82
N GLU A 74 -7.31 -9.29 17.91
CA GLU A 74 -6.29 -8.67 18.76
C GLU A 74 -5.99 -7.22 18.35
N THR A 75 -5.87 -6.96 17.05
CA THR A 75 -5.63 -5.60 16.52
C THR A 75 -6.83 -4.72 16.83
N TRP A 76 -8.05 -5.21 16.59
CA TRP A 76 -9.27 -4.48 16.89
C TRP A 76 -9.40 -4.14 18.38
N ASN A 77 -9.14 -5.13 19.25
CA ASN A 77 -9.17 -4.95 20.70
C ASN A 77 -8.16 -3.90 21.17
N SER A 78 -6.97 -3.86 20.57
CA SER A 78 -5.94 -2.86 20.86
C SER A 78 -6.37 -1.45 20.45
N ILE A 79 -7.01 -1.31 19.28
CA ILE A 79 -7.59 -0.04 18.81
C ILE A 79 -8.70 0.41 19.76
N ALA A 80 -9.64 -0.46 20.11
CA ALA A 80 -10.74 -0.14 21.01
C ALA A 80 -10.26 0.24 22.42
N ALA A 81 -9.26 -0.46 22.97
CA ALA A 81 -8.67 -0.13 24.27
C ALA A 81 -8.01 1.26 24.25
N THR A 82 -7.34 1.61 23.14
CA THR A 82 -6.75 2.95 22.96
C THR A 82 -7.84 4.02 22.84
N ALA A 83 -8.92 3.75 22.12
CA ALA A 83 -10.06 4.67 22.02
C ALA A 83 -10.68 4.96 23.41
N ARG A 84 -10.85 3.91 24.24
CA ARG A 84 -11.35 4.04 25.62
C ARG A 84 -10.44 4.87 26.50
N SER A 85 -9.12 4.68 26.41
CA SER A 85 -8.17 5.45 27.23
C SER A 85 -8.17 6.94 26.88
N LEU A 86 -8.59 7.28 25.65
CA LEU A 86 -8.78 8.65 25.17
C LEU A 86 -10.21 9.19 25.42
N GLY A 87 -11.09 8.43 26.05
CA GLY A 87 -12.45 8.86 26.37
C GLY A 87 -13.45 8.80 25.21
N ILE A 88 -13.15 8.06 24.14
CA ILE A 88 -14.13 7.77 23.08
C ILE A 88 -15.21 6.85 23.66
N GLY A 89 -16.48 7.25 23.54
CA GLY A 89 -17.61 6.51 24.11
C GLY A 89 -17.86 5.15 23.44
N GLU A 90 -18.40 4.19 24.20
CA GLU A 90 -18.66 2.82 23.72
C GLU A 90 -19.60 2.79 22.50
N ASP A 91 -20.56 3.72 22.40
CA ASP A 91 -21.47 3.79 21.24
C ASP A 91 -20.69 4.02 19.93
N ALA A 92 -19.65 4.87 19.96
CA ALA A 92 -18.83 5.14 18.80
C ALA A 92 -17.95 3.94 18.42
N ILE A 93 -17.45 3.21 19.42
CA ILE A 93 -16.65 1.99 19.21
C ILE A 93 -17.53 0.87 18.64
N ALA A 94 -18.74 0.69 19.18
CA ALA A 94 -19.69 -0.32 18.72
C ALA A 94 -20.16 -0.07 17.28
N ASN A 95 -20.40 1.18 16.91
CA ASN A 95 -20.77 1.55 15.53
C ASN A 95 -19.62 1.35 14.52
N ALA A 96 -18.37 1.30 14.98
CA ALA A 96 -17.21 1.08 14.12
C ALA A 96 -16.94 -0.42 13.82
N THR A 97 -17.67 -1.32 14.48
CA THR A 97 -17.62 -2.78 14.25
C THR A 97 -18.56 -3.29 13.15
N GLY A 98 -19.29 -2.38 12.47
CA GLY A 98 -20.18 -2.68 11.35
C GLY A 98 -19.52 -2.51 9.98
#